data_AF-A0A182S8L0-F1
#
_entry.id   AF-A0A182S8L0-F1
#
_cell.length_a   1.000
_cell.length_b   1.000
_cell.length_c   1.000
_cell.angle_alpha   90.00
_cell.angle_beta   90.00
_cell.angle_gamma   90.00
#
_symmetry.space_group_name_H-M   'P 1'
#
loop_
_entity.id
_entity.type
_entity.pdbx_description
1 polymer ?
#
loop_
_entity_poly.entity_id
_entity_poly.type
_entity_poly.pdbx_seq_one_letter_code
_entity_poly.pdbx_strand_id
1 'polypeptide(L)'
;MRRIKIESEFRLKSCELMLSDAEAAIAAFQREITSKRNVLTSIEQNLEQLQNDQFETATNRTVQLVMKRGWIEIQQSGRTSDFDRCVLIHRTDVEDINAIIRRAGTKKLNAMVNAALFRRKIIYQEWEHRALKLQLRDLRDQLATVEKCKITKEVQSWLKMKGMKRTEDFSQMALEKKIRNAIQNEEEILQDLKNSLEDIEQRIATKRKENKALDQQTRALNIDVTEQHLQRDAELEQTEQKATQDRMSAIVERARLVRLVQAQHTHILELGTMLELQRLKTYPTLTASTSVMNHNAHHLLGN
;
A
#
# COMPACT_ATOMS: atom_id res chain seq x y z
N MET A 1 -54.65 -3.26 -96.41
CA MET A 1 -53.73 -2.36 -95.68
C MET A 1 -54.10 -2.17 -94.20
N ARG A 2 -55.27 -1.63 -93.83
CA ARG A 2 -55.62 -1.34 -92.42
C ARG A 2 -55.67 -2.55 -91.47
N ARG A 3 -56.24 -3.68 -91.91
CA ARG A 3 -56.38 -4.89 -91.07
C ARG A 3 -55.02 -5.52 -90.70
N ILE A 4 -54.09 -5.58 -91.65
CA ILE A 4 -52.74 -6.12 -91.46
C ILE A 4 -51.96 -5.26 -90.43
N LYS A 5 -52.11 -3.93 -90.50
CA LYS A 5 -51.50 -3.01 -89.54
C LYS A 5 -52.02 -3.24 -88.12
N ILE A 6 -53.34 -3.34 -87.95
CA ILE A 6 -53.97 -3.61 -86.64
C ILE A 6 -53.49 -4.96 -86.08
N GLU A 7 -53.44 -6.00 -86.90
CA GLU A 7 -52.95 -7.32 -86.46
C GLU A 7 -51.47 -7.28 -86.05
N SER A 8 -50.62 -6.54 -86.79
CA SER A 8 -49.22 -6.35 -86.41
C SER A 8 -49.06 -5.56 -85.11
N GLU A 9 -49.91 -4.56 -84.85
CA GLU A 9 -49.90 -3.77 -83.61
C GLU A 9 -50.35 -4.63 -82.41
N PHE A 10 -51.36 -5.50 -82.58
CA PHE A 10 -51.76 -6.45 -81.53
C PHE A 10 -50.67 -7.49 -81.23
N ARG A 11 -49.99 -8.01 -82.27
CA ARG A 11 -48.84 -8.90 -82.08
C ARG A 11 -47.70 -8.20 -81.34
N LEU A 12 -47.37 -6.97 -81.72
CA LEU A 12 -46.33 -6.19 -81.07
C LEU A 12 -46.66 -5.95 -79.59
N LYS A 13 -47.90 -5.58 -79.28
CA LYS A 13 -48.36 -5.39 -77.90
C LYS A 13 -48.38 -6.68 -77.08
N SER A 14 -48.70 -7.81 -77.71
CA SER A 14 -48.61 -9.12 -77.06
C SER A 14 -47.16 -9.50 -76.76
N CYS A 15 -46.23 -9.25 -77.68
CA CYS A 15 -44.80 -9.47 -77.46
C CYS A 15 -44.26 -8.54 -76.37
N GLU A 16 -44.69 -7.28 -76.34
CA GLU A 16 -44.32 -6.31 -75.31
C GLU A 16 -44.79 -6.76 -73.91
N LEU A 17 -46.03 -7.27 -73.80
CA LEU A 17 -46.54 -7.83 -72.54
C LEU A 17 -45.73 -9.06 -72.10
N MET A 18 -45.44 -9.99 -73.03
CA MET A 18 -44.62 -11.16 -72.70
C MET A 18 -43.20 -10.79 -72.29
N LEU A 19 -42.60 -9.77 -72.91
CA LEU A 19 -41.29 -9.25 -72.51
C LEU A 19 -41.34 -8.63 -71.12
N SER A 20 -42.36 -7.81 -70.83
CA SER A 20 -42.56 -7.22 -69.50
C SER A 20 -42.73 -8.29 -68.41
N ASP A 21 -43.51 -9.34 -68.68
CA ASP A 21 -43.71 -10.44 -67.74
C ASP A 21 -42.41 -11.23 -67.51
N ALA A 22 -41.64 -11.48 -68.58
CA ALA A 22 -40.34 -12.14 -68.49
C ALA A 22 -39.32 -11.30 -67.72
N GLU A 23 -39.27 -9.98 -67.95
CA GLU A 23 -38.41 -9.04 -67.21
C GLU A 23 -38.78 -9.00 -65.73
N ALA A 24 -40.08 -8.98 -65.39
CA ALA A 24 -40.56 -9.03 -64.02
C ALA A 24 -40.16 -10.35 -63.32
N ALA A 25 -40.25 -11.49 -64.03
CA ALA A 25 -39.80 -12.78 -63.54
C ALA A 25 -38.28 -12.83 -63.30
N ILE A 26 -37.48 -12.30 -64.23
CA ILE A 26 -36.02 -12.19 -64.09
C ILE A 26 -35.68 -11.33 -62.85
N ALA A 27 -36.33 -10.18 -62.68
CA ALA A 27 -36.11 -9.30 -61.53
C ALA A 27 -36.52 -9.97 -60.20
N ALA A 28 -37.55 -10.83 -60.20
CA ALA A 28 -37.92 -11.62 -59.03
C ALA A 28 -36.83 -12.66 -58.69
N PHE A 29 -36.35 -13.42 -59.68
CA PHE A 29 -35.29 -14.40 -59.46
C PHE A 29 -33.95 -13.76 -59.07
N GLN A 30 -33.59 -12.60 -59.63
CA GLN A 30 -32.38 -11.87 -59.23
C GLN A 30 -32.43 -11.44 -57.75
N ARG A 31 -33.59 -10.99 -57.27
CA ARG A 31 -33.80 -10.67 -55.84
C ARG A 31 -33.66 -11.91 -54.98
N GLU A 32 -34.24 -13.03 -55.39
CA GLU A 32 -34.13 -14.30 -54.66
C GLU A 32 -32.68 -14.82 -54.62
N ILE A 33 -31.95 -14.75 -55.74
CA ILE A 33 -30.53 -15.12 -55.80
C ILE A 33 -29.70 -14.25 -54.85
N THR A 34 -29.94 -12.94 -54.84
CA THR A 34 -29.22 -12.02 -53.95
C THR A 34 -29.54 -12.31 -52.48
N SER A 35 -30.82 -12.56 -52.17
CA SER A 35 -31.23 -12.97 -50.82
C SER A 35 -30.56 -14.26 -50.38
N LYS A 36 -30.52 -15.29 -51.24
CA LYS A 36 -29.87 -16.56 -50.95
C LYS A 36 -28.36 -16.41 -50.78
N ARG A 37 -27.71 -15.57 -51.59
CA ARG A 37 -26.27 -15.25 -51.44
C ARG A 37 -25.98 -14.59 -50.09
N ASN A 38 -26.80 -13.64 -49.66
CA ASN A 38 -26.63 -12.98 -48.37
C ASN A 38 -26.78 -13.96 -47.20
N VAL A 39 -27.75 -14.87 -47.29
CA VAL A 39 -27.93 -15.95 -46.29
C VAL A 39 -26.72 -16.88 -46.30
N LEU A 40 -26.24 -17.28 -47.48
CA LEU A 40 -25.06 -18.14 -47.61
C LEU A 40 -23.82 -17.49 -46.98
N THR A 41 -23.56 -16.21 -47.26
CA THR A 41 -22.43 -15.49 -46.64
C THR A 41 -22.57 -15.37 -45.12
N SER A 42 -23.80 -15.22 -44.61
CA SER A 42 -24.04 -15.19 -43.16
C SER A 42 -23.78 -16.57 -42.53
N ILE A 43 -24.19 -17.64 -43.19
CA ILE A 43 -23.94 -19.01 -42.72
C ILE A 43 -22.43 -19.32 -42.73
N GLU A 44 -21.72 -18.91 -43.78
CA GLU A 44 -20.26 -19.07 -43.87
C GLU A 44 -19.54 -18.34 -42.72
N GLN A 45 -19.92 -17.09 -42.44
CA GLN A 45 -19.37 -16.32 -41.30
C GLN A 45 -19.65 -16.99 -39.96
N ASN A 46 -20.88 -17.50 -39.76
CA ASN A 46 -21.23 -18.21 -38.53
C ASN A 46 -20.43 -19.51 -38.39
N LEU A 47 -20.19 -20.21 -39.49
CA LEU A 47 -19.40 -21.43 -39.51
C LEU A 47 -17.94 -21.13 -39.12
N GLU A 48 -17.34 -20.08 -39.67
CA GLU A 48 -16.00 -19.63 -39.32
C GLU A 48 -15.90 -19.25 -37.83
N GLN A 49 -16.88 -18.53 -37.30
CA GLN A 49 -16.95 -18.21 -35.86
C GLN A 49 -17.02 -19.47 -35.00
N LEU A 50 -17.91 -20.41 -35.33
CA LEU A 50 -18.05 -21.66 -34.59
C LEU A 50 -16.78 -22.52 -34.64
N GLN A 51 -16.06 -22.51 -35.76
CA GLN A 51 -14.76 -23.20 -35.88
C GLN A 51 -13.71 -22.55 -34.98
N ASN A 52 -13.65 -21.22 -34.92
CA ASN A 52 -12.75 -20.49 -34.03
C ASN A 52 -13.09 -20.76 -32.55
N ASP A 53 -14.36 -20.70 -32.18
CA ASP A 53 -14.83 -21.00 -30.82
C ASP A 53 -14.50 -22.44 -30.41
N GLN A 54 -14.68 -23.40 -31.33
CA GLN A 54 -14.30 -24.79 -31.09
C GLN A 54 -12.80 -24.94 -30.90
N PHE A 55 -11.99 -24.27 -31.74
CA PHE A 55 -10.54 -24.30 -31.64
C PHE A 55 -10.05 -23.68 -30.32
N GLU A 56 -10.60 -22.54 -29.93
CA GLU A 56 -10.30 -21.89 -28.65
C GLU A 56 -10.69 -22.81 -27.50
N THR A 57 -11.89 -23.40 -27.52
CA THR A 57 -12.34 -24.31 -26.46
C THR A 57 -11.46 -25.57 -26.35
N ALA A 58 -11.01 -26.11 -27.49
CA ALA A 58 -10.14 -27.28 -27.51
C ALA A 58 -8.72 -27.00 -27.00
N THR A 59 -8.23 -25.77 -27.24
CA THR A 59 -6.86 -25.34 -26.93
C THR A 59 -6.74 -24.69 -25.55
N ASN A 60 -7.79 -23.99 -25.11
CA ASN A 60 -7.86 -23.29 -23.82
C ASN A 60 -8.08 -24.28 -22.68
N ARG A 61 -6.99 -24.92 -22.27
CA ARG A 61 -6.98 -25.87 -21.17
C ARG A 61 -6.53 -25.16 -19.89
N THR A 62 -7.30 -25.36 -18.83
CA THR A 62 -6.92 -24.90 -17.50
C THR A 62 -5.79 -25.79 -16.97
N VAL A 63 -4.64 -25.18 -16.66
CA VAL A 63 -3.50 -25.86 -16.05
C VAL A 63 -3.37 -25.42 -14.60
N GLN A 64 -3.24 -26.38 -13.68
CA GLN A 64 -2.95 -26.08 -12.29
C GLN A 64 -1.44 -25.94 -12.07
N LEU A 65 -1.03 -24.78 -11.57
CA LEU A 65 0.36 -24.49 -11.24
C LEU A 65 0.52 -24.40 -9.72
N VAL A 66 1.50 -25.12 -9.19
CA VAL A 66 1.85 -25.06 -7.77
C VAL A 66 3.07 -24.16 -7.60
N MET A 67 2.90 -23.02 -6.93
CA MET A 67 3.96 -22.04 -6.69
C MET A 67 4.10 -21.73 -5.20
N LYS A 68 5.28 -21.25 -4.80
CA LYS A 68 5.53 -20.82 -3.42
C LYS A 68 4.73 -19.55 -3.10
N ARG A 69 4.33 -19.40 -1.83
CA ARG A 69 3.70 -18.16 -1.33
C ARG A 69 4.65 -16.98 -1.55
N GLY A 70 4.12 -15.86 -2.04
CA GLY A 70 4.89 -14.66 -2.39
C GLY A 70 5.21 -14.52 -3.88
N TRP A 71 4.95 -15.54 -4.71
CA TRP A 71 5.01 -15.42 -6.19
C TRP A 71 3.66 -15.06 -6.81
N ILE A 72 2.61 -15.05 -6.00
CA ILE A 72 1.26 -14.65 -6.38
C ILE A 72 0.99 -13.35 -5.63
N GLU A 73 0.87 -12.26 -6.37
CA GLU A 73 0.69 -10.91 -5.81
C GLU A 73 -0.77 -10.62 -5.40
N ILE A 74 -1.69 -11.55 -5.66
CA ILE A 74 -3.13 -11.38 -5.52
C ILE A 74 -3.64 -12.15 -4.32
N GLN A 75 -4.64 -11.59 -3.64
CA GLN A 75 -5.31 -12.24 -2.54
C GLN A 75 -6.12 -13.43 -3.04
N GLN A 76 -5.87 -14.61 -2.47
CA GLN A 76 -6.50 -15.86 -2.89
C GLN A 76 -7.69 -16.16 -1.97
N SER A 77 -8.90 -16.23 -2.51
CA SER A 77 -10.08 -16.79 -1.85
C SER A 77 -10.24 -18.29 -2.14
N GLY A 78 -9.40 -18.87 -3.01
CA GLY A 78 -9.44 -20.27 -3.41
C GLY A 78 -10.43 -20.54 -4.55
N ARG A 79 -10.93 -19.51 -5.22
CA ARG A 79 -11.85 -19.63 -6.37
C ARG A 79 -11.08 -19.40 -7.66
N THR A 80 -11.49 -20.05 -8.76
CA THR A 80 -10.90 -19.82 -10.08
C THR A 80 -11.10 -18.39 -10.57
N SER A 81 -12.21 -17.75 -10.16
CA SER A 81 -12.51 -16.34 -10.46
C SER A 81 -11.48 -15.34 -9.94
N ASP A 82 -10.68 -15.73 -8.93
CA ASP A 82 -9.63 -14.87 -8.39
C ASP A 82 -8.54 -14.61 -9.45
N PHE A 83 -8.46 -15.47 -10.48
CA PHE A 83 -7.43 -15.45 -11.52
C PHE A 83 -7.87 -14.82 -12.86
N ASP A 84 -9.12 -14.36 -13.00
CA ASP A 84 -9.66 -13.86 -14.26
C ASP A 84 -8.92 -12.62 -14.80
N ARG A 85 -8.30 -11.85 -13.90
CA ARG A 85 -7.52 -10.64 -14.24
C ARG A 85 -6.02 -10.82 -13.99
N CYS A 86 -5.54 -12.06 -14.05
CA CYS A 86 -4.14 -12.40 -13.80
C CYS A 86 -3.43 -12.78 -15.10
N VAL A 87 -2.16 -12.44 -15.17
CA VAL A 87 -1.27 -12.85 -16.25
C VAL A 87 -0.08 -13.55 -15.64
N LEU A 88 0.31 -14.68 -16.22
CA LEU A 88 1.55 -15.36 -15.86
C LEU A 88 2.71 -14.69 -16.59
N ILE A 89 3.66 -14.15 -15.82
CA ILE A 89 4.83 -13.44 -16.34
C ILE A 89 6.08 -14.23 -16.02
N HIS A 90 7.05 -14.25 -16.94
CA HIS A 90 8.32 -14.90 -16.69
C HIS A 90 9.13 -14.14 -15.63
N ARG A 91 9.82 -14.88 -14.75
CA ARG A 91 10.58 -14.28 -13.65
C ARG A 91 11.64 -13.27 -14.12
N THR A 92 12.31 -13.56 -15.24
CA THR A 92 13.37 -12.70 -15.79
C THR A 92 12.84 -11.31 -16.11
N ASP A 93 11.64 -11.18 -16.66
CA ASP A 93 11.06 -9.88 -17.02
C ASP A 93 10.85 -9.01 -15.78
N VAL A 94 10.38 -9.63 -14.68
CA VAL A 94 10.19 -8.96 -13.39
C VAL A 94 11.53 -8.54 -12.79
N GLU A 95 12.55 -9.40 -12.87
CA GLU A 95 13.90 -9.10 -12.39
C GLU A 95 14.57 -7.97 -13.18
N ASP A 96 14.40 -7.93 -14.49
CA ASP A 96 14.93 -6.89 -15.37
C ASP A 96 14.30 -5.52 -15.08
N ILE A 97 12.97 -5.48 -14.93
CA ILE A 97 12.25 -4.27 -14.53
C ILE A 97 12.73 -3.81 -13.16
N ASN A 98 12.86 -4.73 -12.20
CA ASN A 98 13.37 -4.40 -10.86
C ASN A 98 14.81 -3.87 -10.89
N ALA A 99 15.67 -4.38 -11.76
CA ALA A 99 17.02 -3.88 -11.95
C ALA A 99 17.02 -2.44 -12.52
N ILE A 100 16.10 -2.13 -13.44
CA ILE A 100 15.91 -0.78 -13.97
C ILE A 100 15.41 0.17 -12.87
N ILE A 101 14.39 -0.24 -12.10
CA ILE A 101 13.83 0.54 -10.99
C ILE A 101 14.91 0.84 -9.95
N ARG A 102 15.72 -0.15 -9.57
CA ARG A 102 16.83 0.05 -8.62
C ARG A 102 17.85 1.05 -9.16
N ARG A 103 18.25 0.95 -10.43
CA ARG A 103 19.16 1.91 -11.07
C ARG A 103 18.57 3.32 -11.15
N ALA A 104 17.28 3.47 -11.42
CA ALA A 104 16.61 4.77 -11.39
C ALA A 104 16.56 5.34 -9.97
N GLY A 105 16.27 4.49 -8.98
CA GLY A 105 16.26 4.84 -7.57
C GLY A 105 17.62 5.33 -7.06
N THR A 106 18.71 4.65 -7.40
CA THR A 106 20.07 5.09 -7.02
C THR A 106 20.44 6.42 -7.68
N LYS A 107 20.10 6.63 -8.96
CA LYS A 107 20.28 7.92 -9.62
C LYS A 107 19.51 9.04 -8.92
N LYS A 108 18.25 8.80 -8.54
CA LYS A 108 17.44 9.77 -7.80
C LYS A 108 18.06 10.12 -6.45
N LEU A 109 18.49 9.12 -5.69
CA LEU A 109 19.15 9.32 -4.40
C LEU A 109 20.44 10.13 -4.53
N ASN A 110 21.28 9.80 -5.51
CA ASN A 110 22.51 10.54 -5.76
C ASN A 110 22.23 12.00 -6.14
N ALA A 111 21.22 12.25 -6.98
CA ALA A 111 20.79 13.59 -7.33
C ALA A 111 20.29 14.38 -6.10
N MET A 112 19.51 13.73 -5.21
CA MET A 112 19.04 14.34 -3.96
C MET A 112 20.20 14.71 -3.02
N VAL A 113 21.17 13.80 -2.85
CA VAL A 113 22.36 14.05 -2.03
C VAL A 113 23.17 15.21 -2.61
N ASN A 114 23.39 15.22 -3.93
CA ASN A 114 24.11 16.31 -4.60
C ASN A 114 23.38 17.65 -4.45
N ALA A 115 22.06 17.67 -4.57
CA ALA A 115 21.27 18.89 -4.36
C ALA A 115 21.39 19.41 -2.91
N ALA A 116 21.39 18.51 -1.92
CA ALA A 116 21.58 18.89 -0.52
C ALA A 116 22.99 19.47 -0.26
N LEU A 117 24.04 18.83 -0.80
CA LEU A 117 25.41 19.33 -0.70
C LEU A 117 25.58 20.68 -1.41
N PHE A 118 24.98 20.85 -2.59
CA PHE A 118 25.00 22.10 -3.33
C PHE A 118 24.34 23.23 -2.55
N ARG A 119 23.18 22.97 -1.93
CA ARG A 119 22.51 23.94 -1.07
C ARG A 119 23.36 24.33 0.14
N ARG A 120 24.04 23.37 0.77
CA ARG A 120 24.98 23.64 1.87
C ARG A 120 26.11 24.56 1.42
N LYS A 121 26.67 24.33 0.22
CA LYS A 121 27.73 25.16 -0.35
C LYS A 121 27.25 26.57 -0.65
N ILE A 122 26.04 26.74 -1.20
CA ILE A 122 25.45 28.06 -1.43
C ILE A 122 25.33 28.83 -0.12
N ILE A 123 24.74 28.23 0.91
CA ILE A 123 24.56 28.88 2.22
C ILE A 123 25.90 29.33 2.80
N TYR A 124 26.93 28.49 2.71
CA TYR A 124 28.28 28.83 3.16
C TYR A 124 28.86 30.03 2.39
N GLN A 125 28.75 30.04 1.05
CA GLN A 125 29.25 31.14 0.23
C GLN A 125 28.47 32.44 0.45
N GLU A 126 27.15 32.37 0.67
CA GLU A 126 26.34 33.53 1.02
C GLU A 126 26.76 34.14 2.37
N TRP A 127 27.04 33.28 3.35
CA TRP A 127 27.57 33.70 4.64
C TRP A 127 28.95 34.36 4.50
N GLU A 128 29.87 33.75 3.76
CA GLU A 128 31.22 34.27 3.53
C GLU A 128 31.17 35.64 2.84
N HIS A 129 30.34 35.77 1.80
CA HIS A 129 30.12 37.05 1.12
C HIS A 129 29.55 38.11 2.07
N ARG A 130 28.62 37.75 2.95
CA ARG A 130 28.07 38.67 3.95
C ARG A 130 29.14 39.10 4.96
N ALA A 131 30.00 38.18 5.42
CA ALA A 131 31.09 38.48 6.33
C ALA A 131 32.11 39.46 5.69
N LEU A 132 32.54 39.19 4.45
CA LEU A 132 33.46 40.06 3.72
C LEU A 132 32.86 41.45 3.46
N LYS A 133 31.56 41.53 3.15
CA LYS A 133 30.85 42.81 3.03
C LYS A 133 30.87 43.62 4.32
N LEU A 134 30.69 42.96 5.47
CA LEU A 134 30.76 43.61 6.78
C LEU A 134 32.17 44.14 7.05
N GLN A 135 33.20 43.33 6.82
CA GLN A 135 34.59 43.73 6.99
C GLN A 135 34.97 44.90 6.08
N LEU A 136 34.48 44.91 4.84
CA LEU A 136 34.72 46.01 3.91
C LEU A 136 34.06 47.31 4.40
N ARG A 137 32.87 47.22 5.00
CA ARG A 137 32.21 48.37 5.64
C ARG A 137 33.03 48.89 6.82
N ASP A 138 33.48 48.01 7.72
CA ASP A 138 34.31 48.39 8.87
C ASP A 138 35.61 49.07 8.41
N LEU A 139 36.28 48.56 7.38
CA LEU A 139 37.49 49.17 6.82
C LEU A 139 37.22 50.55 6.22
N ARG A 140 36.07 50.74 5.55
CA ARG A 140 35.66 52.06 5.04
C ARG A 140 35.39 53.03 6.19
N ASP A 141 34.73 52.58 7.25
CA ASP A 141 34.45 53.41 8.43
C ASP A 141 35.74 53.78 9.17
N GLN A 142 36.70 52.85 9.28
CA GLN A 142 38.04 53.12 9.80
C GLN A 142 38.79 54.15 8.94
N LEU A 143 38.77 53.99 7.61
CA LEU A 143 39.41 54.92 6.69
C LEU A 143 38.80 56.34 6.81
N ALA A 144 37.47 56.43 6.84
CA ALA A 144 36.78 57.71 7.04
C ALA A 144 37.11 58.35 8.40
N THR A 145 37.35 57.53 9.43
CA THR A 145 37.78 58.01 10.76
C THR A 145 39.21 58.55 10.71
N VAL A 146 40.12 57.84 10.04
CA VAL A 146 41.51 58.28 9.85
C VAL A 146 41.56 59.57 9.04
N GLU A 147 40.80 59.69 7.94
CA GLU A 147 40.74 60.92 7.13
C GLU A 147 40.21 62.13 7.91
N LYS A 148 39.25 61.92 8.82
CA LYS A 148 38.70 62.98 9.69
C LYS A 148 39.58 63.31 10.90
N CYS A 149 40.56 62.46 11.22
CA CYS A 149 41.44 62.66 12.36
C CYS A 149 42.44 63.79 12.08
N LYS A 150 42.28 64.92 12.79
CA LYS A 150 43.27 66.00 12.75
C LYS A 150 44.45 65.66 13.66
N ILE A 151 45.64 65.58 13.07
CA ILE A 151 46.88 65.31 13.81
C ILE A 151 47.22 66.53 14.69
N THR A 152 47.07 66.39 16.00
CA THR A 152 47.52 67.40 16.97
C THR A 152 49.05 67.33 17.16
N LYS A 153 49.67 68.42 17.61
CA LYS A 153 51.13 68.47 17.83
C LYS A 153 51.63 67.42 18.82
N GLU A 154 50.79 67.02 19.78
CA GLU A 154 51.08 65.94 20.75
C GLU A 154 51.16 64.57 20.06
N VAL A 155 50.21 64.26 19.15
CA VAL A 155 50.21 63.02 18.37
C VAL A 155 51.41 62.96 17.42
N GLN A 156 51.80 64.08 16.83
CA GLN A 156 52.98 64.17 15.98
C GLN A 156 54.28 63.96 16.77
N SER A 157 54.36 64.49 17.98
CA SER A 157 55.50 64.30 18.89
C SER A 157 55.58 62.84 19.38
N TRP A 158 54.43 62.23 19.69
CA TRP A 158 54.34 60.82 20.07
C TRP A 158 54.74 59.87 18.93
N LEU A 159 54.28 60.12 17.69
CA LEU A 159 54.67 59.33 16.52
C LEU A 159 56.18 59.41 16.23
N LYS A 160 56.79 60.60 16.44
CA LYS A 160 58.26 60.77 16.35
C LYS A 160 58.99 60.00 17.45
N MET A 161 58.48 60.01 18.68
CA MET A 161 59.04 59.20 19.78
C MET A 161 58.91 57.69 19.54
N LYS A 162 57.80 57.25 18.91
CA LYS A 162 57.58 55.84 18.54
C LYS A 162 58.53 55.36 17.44
N GLY A 163 58.87 56.21 16.48
CA GLY A 163 59.90 55.92 15.47
C GLY A 163 61.34 55.84 16.02
N MET A 164 61.59 56.41 17.21
CA MET A 164 62.89 56.43 17.89
C MET A 164 63.10 55.28 18.90
N LYS A 165 62.23 54.25 18.91
CA LYS A 165 62.36 53.03 19.74
C LYS A 165 62.50 53.20 21.26
N ARG A 166 62.47 54.41 21.81
CA ARG A 166 62.64 54.68 23.26
C ARG A 166 61.48 54.19 24.14
N THR A 167 60.38 53.71 23.55
CA THR A 167 59.22 53.15 24.27
C THR A 167 59.14 51.62 24.19
N GLU A 168 60.11 50.96 23.53
CA GLU A 168 60.10 49.50 23.35
C GLU A 168 60.15 48.74 24.68
N ASP A 169 60.87 49.23 25.71
CA ASP A 169 61.08 48.49 26.95
C ASP A 169 59.79 48.24 27.75
N PHE A 170 58.89 49.22 27.85
CA PHE A 170 57.62 49.05 28.57
C PHE A 170 56.60 48.25 27.78
N SER A 171 56.60 48.38 26.45
CA SER A 171 55.70 47.65 25.55
C SER A 171 56.12 46.18 25.40
N GLN A 172 57.42 45.90 25.36
CA GLN A 172 57.96 44.56 25.24
C GLN A 172 57.73 43.77 26.53
N MET A 173 57.93 44.38 27.69
CA MET A 173 57.67 43.72 28.98
C MET A 173 56.17 43.42 29.17
N ALA A 174 55.27 44.31 28.72
CA ALA A 174 53.83 44.07 28.71
C ALA A 174 53.43 42.98 27.69
N LEU A 175 54.08 42.93 26.52
CA LEU A 175 53.84 41.90 25.51
C LEU A 175 54.33 40.52 25.97
N GLU A 176 55.51 40.43 26.56
CA GLU A 176 56.03 39.20 27.16
C GLU A 176 55.16 38.69 28.30
N LYS A 177 54.60 39.60 29.12
CA LYS A 177 53.62 39.22 30.15
C LYS A 177 52.33 38.67 29.52
N LYS A 178 51.84 39.26 28.43
CA LYS A 178 50.69 38.74 27.68
C LYS A 178 50.97 37.38 27.04
N ILE A 179 52.16 37.18 26.47
CA ILE A 179 52.56 35.90 25.87
C ILE A 179 52.65 34.82 26.96
N ARG A 180 53.27 35.12 28.12
CA ARG A 180 53.31 34.18 29.26
C ARG A 180 51.92 33.80 29.73
N ASN A 181 51.02 34.77 29.90
CA ASN A 181 49.63 34.51 30.30
C ASN A 181 48.87 33.70 29.24
N ALA A 182 49.12 33.94 27.95
CA ALA A 182 48.49 33.19 26.86
C ALA A 182 48.97 31.73 26.84
N ILE A 183 50.27 31.48 27.03
CA ILE A 183 50.83 30.13 27.14
C ILE A 183 50.21 29.39 28.34
N GLN A 184 50.15 30.04 29.51
CA GLN A 184 49.57 29.43 30.70
C GLN A 184 48.07 29.10 30.51
N ASN A 185 47.31 29.99 29.87
CA ASN A 185 45.90 29.74 29.58
C ASN A 185 45.70 28.58 28.59
N GLU A 186 46.54 28.48 27.56
CA GLU A 186 46.52 27.34 26.63
C GLU A 186 46.92 26.02 27.31
N GLU A 187 47.88 26.05 28.24
CA GLU A 187 48.25 24.88 29.05
C GLU A 187 47.10 24.42 29.95
N GLU A 188 46.39 25.35 30.58
CA GLU A 188 45.18 25.06 31.38
C GLU A 188 44.08 24.45 30.50
N ILE A 189 43.79 25.03 29.33
CA ILE A 189 42.80 24.49 28.38
C ILE A 189 43.20 23.09 27.88
N LEU A 190 44.48 22.86 27.58
CA LEU A 190 44.98 21.55 27.17
C LEU A 190 44.85 20.52 28.28
N GLN A 191 45.05 20.93 29.54
CA GLN A 191 44.88 20.04 30.68
C GLN A 191 43.40 19.68 30.89
N ASP A 192 42.49 20.65 30.77
CA ASP A 192 41.05 20.39 30.85
C ASP A 192 40.56 19.49 29.71
N LEU A 193 41.07 19.69 28.48
CA LEU A 193 40.78 18.82 27.34
C LEU A 193 41.30 17.39 27.56
N LYS A 194 42.49 17.22 28.14
CA LYS A 194 43.03 15.90 28.49
C LYS A 194 42.16 15.20 29.54
N ASN A 195 41.77 15.91 30.60
CA ASN A 195 40.90 15.36 31.64
C ASN A 195 39.54 14.95 31.03
N SER A 196 38.95 15.81 30.19
CA SER A 196 37.71 15.48 29.49
C SER A 196 37.85 14.30 28.54
N LEU A 197 39.00 14.13 27.88
CA LEU A 197 39.27 12.98 27.03
C LEU A 197 39.32 11.69 27.85
N GLU A 198 40.01 11.72 28.99
CA GLU A 198 40.12 10.58 29.90
C GLU A 198 38.74 10.17 30.46
N ASP A 199 37.91 11.13 30.86
CA ASP A 199 36.53 10.87 31.29
C ASP A 199 35.69 10.21 30.18
N ILE A 200 35.83 10.69 28.94
CA ILE A 200 35.16 10.11 27.77
C ILE A 200 35.65 8.69 27.51
N GLU A 201 36.96 8.43 27.59
CA GLU A 201 37.54 7.11 27.42
C GLU A 201 37.04 6.12 28.47
N GLN A 202 36.98 6.53 29.74
CA GLN A 202 36.40 5.73 30.82
C GLN A 202 34.91 5.44 30.57
N ARG A 203 34.15 6.43 30.09
CA ARG A 203 32.74 6.27 29.72
C ARG A 203 32.54 5.35 28.51
N ILE A 204 33.45 5.37 27.55
CA ILE A 204 33.45 4.41 26.43
C ILE A 204 33.76 3.00 26.94
N ALA A 205 34.73 2.85 27.84
CA ALA A 205 35.12 1.56 28.40
C ALA A 205 33.98 0.92 29.21
N THR A 206 33.26 1.70 30.03
CA THR A 206 32.08 1.25 30.77
C THR A 206 30.95 0.83 29.82
N LYS A 207 30.62 1.65 28.81
CA LYS A 207 29.62 1.28 27.79
C LYS A 207 29.99 0.05 26.96
N ARG A 208 31.27 -0.15 26.66
CA ARG A 208 31.74 -1.38 26.01
C ARG A 208 31.55 -2.62 26.90
N LYS A 209 31.74 -2.51 28.22
CA LYS A 209 31.48 -3.61 29.16
C LYS A 209 29.98 -3.92 29.24
N GLU A 210 29.14 -2.89 29.34
CA GLU A 210 27.67 -3.05 29.35
C GLU A 210 27.17 -3.72 28.05
N ASN A 211 27.62 -3.27 26.89
CA ASN A 211 27.25 -3.90 25.61
C ASN A 211 27.66 -5.38 25.55
N LYS A 212 28.86 -5.73 26.02
CA LYS A 212 29.29 -7.14 26.09
C LYS A 212 28.39 -7.97 27.00
N ALA A 213 27.92 -7.42 28.11
CA ALA A 213 27.00 -8.11 29.01
C ALA A 213 25.61 -8.31 28.35
N LEU A 214 25.08 -7.29 27.67
CA LEU A 214 23.83 -7.38 26.92
C LEU A 214 23.91 -8.37 25.76
N ASP A 215 25.05 -8.43 25.05
CA ASP A 215 25.29 -9.42 23.99
C ASP A 215 25.27 -10.85 24.55
N GLN A 216 25.87 -11.07 25.73
CA GLN A 216 25.83 -12.37 26.41
C GLN A 216 24.40 -12.75 26.82
N GLN A 217 23.64 -11.81 27.40
CA GLN A 217 22.24 -12.05 27.77
C GLN A 217 21.37 -12.35 26.55
N THR A 218 21.58 -11.63 25.45
CA THR A 218 20.86 -11.86 24.19
C THR A 218 21.17 -13.25 23.63
N ARG A 219 22.43 -13.69 23.69
CA ARG A 219 22.80 -15.05 23.28
C ARG A 219 22.15 -16.11 24.16
N ALA A 220 22.13 -15.92 25.48
CA ALA A 220 21.47 -16.85 26.41
C ALA A 220 19.97 -16.95 26.11
N LEU A 221 19.27 -15.81 25.98
CA LEU A 221 17.84 -15.80 25.63
C LEU A 221 17.56 -16.45 24.27
N ASN A 222 18.43 -16.25 23.27
CA ASN A 222 18.28 -16.91 21.98
C ASN A 222 18.42 -18.43 22.10
N ILE A 223 19.37 -18.91 22.91
CA ILE A 223 19.52 -20.35 23.17
C ILE A 223 18.24 -20.89 23.83
N ASP A 224 17.75 -20.23 24.88
CA ASP A 224 16.52 -20.63 25.58
C ASP A 224 15.31 -20.69 24.63
N VAL A 225 15.14 -19.67 23.79
CA VAL A 225 14.07 -19.62 22.78
C VAL A 225 14.21 -20.74 21.76
N THR A 226 15.44 -21.01 21.28
CA THR A 226 15.67 -22.13 20.35
C THR A 226 15.40 -23.49 20.99
N GLU A 227 15.75 -23.66 22.27
CA GLU A 227 15.46 -24.90 23.01
C GLU A 227 13.96 -25.08 23.21
N GLN A 228 13.23 -24.01 23.58
CA GLN A 228 11.77 -24.02 23.64
C GLN A 228 11.14 -24.37 22.28
N HIS A 229 11.66 -23.82 21.19
CA HIS A 229 11.17 -24.17 19.85
C HIS A 229 11.46 -25.62 19.46
N LEU A 230 12.57 -26.19 19.91
CA LEU A 230 12.90 -27.59 19.66
C LEU A 230 12.03 -28.55 20.48
N GLN A 231 11.72 -28.18 21.73
CA GLN A 231 10.83 -28.95 22.61
C GLN A 231 9.34 -28.77 22.26
N ARG A 232 8.99 -27.75 21.47
CA ARG A 232 7.62 -27.47 21.06
C ARG A 232 7.15 -28.45 19.99
N ASP A 233 6.23 -29.32 20.38
CA ASP A 233 5.58 -30.25 19.46
C ASP A 233 4.39 -29.57 18.75
N ALA A 234 4.68 -28.96 17.60
CA ALA A 234 3.72 -28.14 16.86
C ALA A 234 2.49 -28.93 16.37
N GLU A 235 2.63 -30.25 16.16
CA GLU A 235 1.52 -31.10 15.75
C GLU A 235 0.55 -31.32 16.91
N LEU A 236 1.06 -31.63 18.10
CA LEU A 236 0.24 -31.81 19.30
C LEU A 236 -0.52 -30.52 19.65
N GLU A 237 0.15 -29.36 19.63
CA GLU A 237 -0.49 -28.08 19.91
C GLU A 237 -1.59 -27.73 18.89
N GLN A 238 -1.39 -28.04 17.60
CA GLN A 238 -2.44 -27.88 16.60
C GLN A 238 -3.61 -28.84 16.81
N THR A 239 -3.36 -30.08 17.25
CA THR A 239 -4.43 -31.02 17.57
C THR A 239 -5.25 -30.56 18.78
N GLU A 240 -4.61 -30.04 19.82
CA GLU A 240 -5.30 -29.47 20.99
C GLU A 240 -6.10 -28.21 20.62
N GLN A 241 -5.55 -27.34 19.78
CA GLN A 241 -6.26 -26.17 19.25
C GLN A 241 -7.49 -26.56 18.41
N LYS A 242 -7.38 -27.59 17.56
CA LYS A 242 -8.53 -28.13 16.82
C LYS A 242 -9.56 -28.73 17.78
N ALA A 243 -9.15 -29.55 18.74
CA ALA A 243 -10.05 -30.17 19.70
C ALA A 243 -10.79 -29.13 20.57
N THR A 244 -10.11 -28.06 20.99
CA THR A 244 -10.74 -26.95 21.73
C THR A 244 -11.70 -26.15 20.85
N GLN A 245 -11.36 -25.92 19.57
CA GLN A 245 -12.24 -25.27 18.61
C GLN A 245 -13.49 -26.11 18.30
N ASP A 246 -13.33 -27.42 18.13
CA ASP A 246 -14.44 -28.36 17.90
C ASP A 246 -15.34 -28.47 19.14
N ARG A 247 -14.76 -28.45 20.34
CA ARG A 247 -15.52 -28.38 21.59
C ARG A 247 -16.31 -27.07 21.67
N MET A 248 -15.70 -25.94 21.29
CA MET A 248 -16.37 -24.65 21.27
C MET A 248 -17.53 -24.62 20.25
N SER A 249 -17.31 -25.14 19.04
CA SER A 249 -18.34 -25.19 17.99
C SER A 249 -19.52 -26.07 18.42
N ALA A 250 -19.25 -27.23 19.04
CA ALA A 250 -20.28 -28.10 19.58
C ALA A 250 -21.12 -27.42 20.69
N ILE A 251 -20.50 -26.63 21.56
CA ILE A 251 -21.21 -25.85 22.59
C ILE A 251 -22.12 -24.80 21.93
N VAL A 252 -21.64 -24.11 20.90
CA VAL A 252 -22.42 -23.10 20.16
C VAL A 252 -23.61 -23.73 19.44
N GLU A 253 -23.41 -24.85 18.74
CA GLU A 253 -24.49 -25.56 18.05
C GLU A 253 -25.53 -26.12 19.03
N ARG A 254 -25.10 -26.68 20.17
CA ARG A 254 -26.02 -27.08 21.23
C ARG A 254 -26.84 -25.90 21.73
N ALA A 255 -26.22 -24.75 21.99
CA ALA A 255 -26.93 -23.55 22.43
C ALA A 255 -27.91 -23.01 21.36
N ARG A 256 -27.61 -23.19 20.08
CA ARG A 256 -28.51 -22.86 18.97
C ARG A 256 -29.72 -23.80 18.92
N LEU A 257 -29.49 -25.11 19.01
CA LEU A 257 -30.55 -26.12 19.01
C LEU A 257 -31.51 -25.95 20.20
N VAL A 258 -30.97 -25.68 21.40
CA VAL A 258 -31.79 -25.40 22.59
C VAL A 258 -32.70 -24.18 22.36
N ARG A 259 -32.18 -23.09 21.77
CA ARG A 259 -32.99 -21.92 21.42
C ARG A 259 -34.08 -22.23 20.40
N LEU A 260 -33.77 -23.07 19.41
CA LEU A 260 -34.77 -23.50 18.41
C LEU A 260 -35.88 -24.33 19.04
N VAL A 261 -35.54 -25.29 19.91
CA VAL A 261 -36.53 -26.11 20.64
C VAL A 261 -37.40 -25.23 21.52
N GLN A 262 -36.83 -24.25 22.21
CA GLN A 262 -37.60 -23.29 23.01
C GLN A 262 -38.58 -22.48 22.14
N ALA A 263 -38.14 -21.97 21.00
CA ALA A 263 -39.01 -21.23 20.07
C ALA A 263 -40.11 -22.10 19.44
N GLN A 264 -39.82 -23.35 19.12
CA GLN A 264 -40.83 -24.30 18.64
C GLN A 264 -41.84 -24.64 19.74
N HIS A 265 -41.37 -24.82 20.98
CA HIS A 265 -42.24 -25.07 22.12
C HIS A 265 -43.18 -23.90 22.38
N THR A 266 -42.70 -22.65 22.32
CA THR A 266 -43.58 -21.47 22.44
C THR A 266 -44.62 -21.42 21.32
N HIS A 267 -44.24 -21.75 20.08
CA HIS A 267 -45.21 -21.83 18.98
C HIS A 267 -46.26 -22.92 19.16
N ILE A 268 -45.88 -24.10 19.66
CA ILE A 268 -46.82 -25.19 19.95
C ILE A 268 -47.78 -24.77 21.06
N LEU A 269 -47.29 -24.09 22.10
CA LEU A 269 -48.12 -23.51 23.15
C LEU A 269 -49.12 -22.51 22.58
N GLU A 270 -48.67 -21.57 21.75
CA GLU A 270 -49.54 -20.60 21.08
C GLU A 270 -50.62 -21.29 20.24
N LEU A 271 -50.25 -22.25 19.39
CA LEU A 271 -51.19 -23.04 18.59
C LEU A 271 -52.18 -23.82 19.47
N GLY A 272 -51.71 -24.39 20.58
CA GLY A 272 -52.55 -25.05 21.59
C GLY A 272 -53.58 -24.09 22.20
N THR A 273 -53.16 -22.88 22.57
CA THR A 273 -54.08 -21.85 23.08
C THR A 273 -55.09 -21.40 22.02
N MET A 274 -54.67 -21.24 20.76
CA MET A 274 -55.55 -20.88 19.66
C MET A 274 -56.59 -21.98 19.36
N LEU A 275 -56.17 -23.24 19.40
CA LEU A 275 -57.05 -24.38 19.24
C LEU A 275 -58.09 -24.45 20.37
N GLU A 276 -57.68 -24.22 21.61
CA GLU A 276 -58.61 -24.18 22.75
C GLU A 276 -59.59 -23.00 22.62
N LEU A 277 -59.12 -21.81 22.23
CA LEU A 277 -59.99 -20.68 21.91
C LEU A 277 -60.98 -20.98 20.77
N GLN A 278 -60.56 -21.70 19.73
CA GLN A 278 -61.47 -22.13 18.66
C GLN A 278 -62.48 -23.19 19.12
N ARG A 279 -62.09 -24.09 20.02
CA ARG A 279 -63.01 -25.04 20.66
C ARG A 279 -64.08 -24.31 21.47
N LEU A 280 -63.69 -23.32 22.28
CA LEU A 280 -64.63 -22.46 23.02
C LEU A 280 -65.59 -21.69 22.09
N LYS A 281 -65.15 -21.31 20.88
CA LYS A 281 -66.00 -20.65 19.87
C LYS A 281 -66.96 -21.59 19.16
N THR A 282 -66.52 -22.80 18.82
CA THR A 282 -67.29 -23.75 17.98
C THR A 282 -68.21 -24.63 18.81
N TYR A 283 -67.81 -24.97 20.03
CA TYR A 283 -68.61 -25.71 20.98
C TYR A 283 -68.91 -24.79 22.17
N PRO A 284 -70.13 -24.26 22.31
CA PRO A 284 -70.49 -23.54 23.52
C PRO A 284 -70.26 -24.48 24.69
N THR A 285 -69.25 -24.17 25.49
CA THR A 285 -68.96 -24.94 26.70
C THR A 285 -70.14 -24.70 27.62
N LEU A 286 -70.99 -25.72 27.74
CA LEU A 286 -71.99 -25.79 28.79
C LEU A 286 -71.22 -25.74 30.10
N THR A 287 -71.10 -24.54 30.67
CA THR A 287 -70.64 -24.37 32.04
C THR A 287 -71.73 -24.92 32.93
N ALA A 288 -71.68 -26.22 33.16
CA ALA A 288 -72.21 -26.78 34.37
C ALA A 288 -71.43 -26.14 35.51
N SER A 289 -72.14 -25.32 36.28
CA SER A 289 -71.78 -25.06 37.67
C SER A 289 -71.37 -26.37 38.34
N THR A 290 -70.22 -26.41 39.00
CA THR A 290 -70.07 -26.82 40.41
C THR A 290 -68.61 -27.21 40.66
N SER A 291 -68.02 -26.55 41.66
CA SER A 291 -67.08 -27.07 42.65
C SER A 291 -66.63 -28.52 42.45
N VAL A 292 -65.30 -28.75 42.45
CA VAL A 292 -64.59 -29.78 43.24
C VAL A 292 -63.13 -29.90 42.73
N MET A 293 -62.19 -29.82 43.68
CA MET A 293 -60.75 -30.18 43.64
C MET A 293 -59.83 -29.26 42.80
N ASN A 294 -58.97 -28.39 43.34
CA ASN A 294 -58.18 -28.46 44.57
C ASN A 294 -57.69 -29.87 44.90
N HIS A 295 -56.85 -30.42 44.02
CA HIS A 295 -55.76 -31.28 44.49
C HIS A 295 -54.60 -31.32 43.48
N ASN A 296 -53.40 -31.14 44.04
CA ASN A 296 -52.09 -31.39 43.44
C ASN A 296 -51.39 -30.25 42.71
N ALA A 297 -51.30 -29.10 43.39
CA ALA A 297 -50.08 -28.30 43.37
C ALA A 297 -49.02 -28.97 44.27
N HIS A 298 -48.36 -30.04 43.82
CA HIS A 298 -47.13 -30.57 44.42
C HIS A 298 -46.55 -31.69 43.54
N HIS A 299 -45.90 -31.33 42.44
CA HIS A 299 -44.67 -32.00 41.99
C HIS A 299 -44.17 -31.29 40.72
N LEU A 300 -42.88 -30.96 40.69
CA LEU A 300 -42.03 -30.48 39.59
C LEU A 300 -41.30 -29.16 39.92
N LEU A 301 -40.59 -29.19 41.04
CA LEU A 301 -39.29 -28.54 41.18
C LEU A 301 -38.33 -29.66 41.61
N GLY A 302 -37.47 -30.10 40.71
CA GLY A 302 -36.52 -31.18 40.99
C GLY A 302 -35.77 -31.66 39.76
N ASN A 303 -34.56 -31.13 39.61
CA ASN A 303 -33.45 -31.44 38.70
C ASN A 303 -33.53 -30.95 37.26
#